data_AF-A0A2V9C5U9-F1
#
_entry.id   AF-A0A2V9C5U9-F1
#
_cell.length_a   1.000
_cell.length_b   1.000
_cell.length_c   1.000
_cell.angle_alpha   90.00
_cell.angle_beta   90.00
_cell.angle_gamma   90.00
#
_symmetry.space_group_name_H-M   'P 1'
#
loop_
_entity.id
_entity.type
_entity.pdbx_description
1 polymer ?
#
loop_
_entity_poly.entity_id
_entity_poly.type
_entity_poly.pdbx_seq_one_letter_code
_entity_poly.pdbx_strand_id
1 'polypeptide(L)'
;PRDKEAAGIWDTVLEAKANEMIVGGMKYFLGAVGVTTLFLGGIGVMNVMLVAVRERTREIGVRKAVGATRRAILGQFFVETLIVVFLSGGVGMGIGYGFCALVNNIIPMPPFFAGLLADWKTGLMVSVLLGSVAILSAMYPAQRAAAVDPIEALRYEAGG
;
A
#
# COMPACT_ATOMS: atom_id res chain seq x y z
N PRO A 1 -5.71 -44.30 -21.72
CA PRO A 1 -6.68 -45.28 -21.17
C PRO A 1 -8.10 -44.72 -21.26
N ARG A 2 -8.78 -45.04 -22.38
CA ARG A 2 -10.15 -44.66 -22.70
C ARG A 2 -11.06 -45.81 -22.23
N ASP A 3 -11.55 -45.74 -21.00
CA ASP A 3 -12.53 -46.70 -20.52
C ASP A 3 -13.87 -45.99 -20.30
N LYS A 4 -14.91 -46.47 -21.00
CA LYS A 4 -16.26 -45.88 -21.05
C LYS A 4 -17.25 -46.61 -20.13
N GLU A 5 -16.77 -47.49 -19.25
CA GLU A 5 -17.59 -48.29 -18.34
C GLU A 5 -17.14 -48.22 -16.86
N ALA A 6 -16.56 -47.10 -16.42
CA ALA A 6 -16.49 -46.82 -14.99
C ALA A 6 -17.85 -46.30 -14.51
N ALA A 7 -18.47 -47.01 -13.56
CA ALA A 7 -19.71 -46.65 -12.90
C ALA A 7 -19.76 -45.16 -12.53
N GLY A 8 -20.95 -44.55 -12.52
CA GLY A 8 -21.26 -43.12 -12.31
C GLY A 8 -20.72 -42.51 -11.01
N ILE A 9 -19.40 -42.49 -10.87
CA ILE A 9 -18.64 -41.67 -9.97
C ILE A 9 -18.54 -40.35 -10.73
N TRP A 10 -19.35 -39.39 -10.31
CA TRP A 10 -19.17 -37.98 -10.62
C TRP A 10 -17.67 -37.70 -10.58
N ASP A 11 -17.09 -37.34 -11.72
CA ASP A 11 -15.65 -37.21 -11.91
C ASP A 11 -15.15 -35.96 -11.17
N THR A 12 -15.19 -36.05 -9.84
CA THR A 12 -15.02 -34.95 -8.89
C THR A 12 -13.61 -34.40 -9.00
N VAL A 13 -12.66 -35.18 -9.53
CA VAL A 13 -11.27 -34.76 -9.78
C VAL A 13 -11.18 -33.81 -10.98
N LEU A 14 -11.98 -34.02 -12.03
CA LEU A 14 -12.00 -33.17 -13.22
C LEU A 14 -12.74 -31.86 -12.93
N GLU A 15 -13.85 -31.93 -12.20
CA GLU A 15 -14.57 -30.76 -11.69
C GLU A 15 -13.77 -29.99 -10.62
N ALA A 16 -13.10 -30.68 -9.69
CA ALA A 16 -12.23 -30.03 -8.70
C ALA A 16 -11.05 -29.32 -9.37
N LYS A 17 -10.43 -29.93 -10.38
CA LYS A 17 -9.32 -29.32 -11.13
C LYS A 17 -9.78 -28.09 -11.93
N ALA A 18 -10.99 -28.11 -12.49
CA ALA A 18 -11.58 -26.95 -13.14
C ALA A 18 -11.86 -25.81 -12.12
N ASN A 19 -12.40 -26.15 -10.95
CA ASN A 19 -12.68 -25.18 -9.89
C ASN A 19 -11.40 -24.58 -9.29
N GLU A 20 -10.35 -25.38 -9.08
CA GLU A 20 -9.03 -24.92 -8.64
C GLU A 20 -8.39 -23.95 -9.64
N MET A 21 -8.52 -24.21 -10.95
CA MET A 21 -8.01 -23.30 -11.98
C MET A 21 -8.73 -21.95 -11.94
N ILE A 22 -10.05 -21.95 -11.77
CA ILE A 22 -10.86 -20.72 -11.69
C ILE A 22 -10.50 -19.92 -10.42
N VAL A 23 -10.46 -20.58 -9.25
CA VAL A 23 -10.08 -19.94 -7.98
C VAL A 23 -8.65 -19.41 -8.01
N GLY A 24 -7.72 -20.17 -8.60
CA GLY A 24 -6.34 -19.75 -8.82
C GLY A 24 -6.24 -18.50 -9.70
N GLY A 25 -6.96 -18.49 -10.83
CA GLY A 25 -7.03 -17.34 -11.73
C GLY A 25 -7.57 -16.08 -11.03
N MET A 26 -8.65 -16.22 -10.25
CA MET A 26 -9.21 -15.14 -9.45
C MET A 26 -8.20 -14.61 -8.41
N LYS A 27 -7.46 -15.49 -7.73
CA LYS A 27 -6.45 -15.09 -6.74
C LYS A 27 -5.37 -14.20 -7.36
N TYR A 28 -4.84 -14.57 -8.53
CA TYR A 28 -3.84 -13.74 -9.21
C TYR A 28 -4.41 -12.43 -9.72
N PHE A 29 -5.63 -12.45 -10.28
CA PHE A 29 -6.30 -11.24 -10.74
C PHE A 29 -6.53 -10.24 -9.60
N LEU A 30 -7.10 -10.70 -8.48
CA LEU A 30 -7.31 -9.85 -7.30
C LEU A 30 -5.99 -9.39 -6.69
N GLY A 31 -4.96 -10.24 -6.69
CA GLY A 31 -3.62 -9.86 -6.27
C GLY A 31 -3.04 -8.72 -7.10
N ALA A 32 -3.18 -8.79 -8.43
CA ALA A 32 -2.75 -7.72 -9.33
C ALA A 32 -3.52 -6.40 -9.07
N VAL A 33 -4.84 -6.47 -8.89
CA VAL A 33 -5.67 -5.30 -8.53
C VAL A 33 -5.28 -4.72 -7.18
N GLY A 34 -4.95 -5.56 -6.20
CA GLY A 34 -4.47 -5.12 -4.89
C GLY A 34 -3.15 -4.37 -4.99
N VAL A 35 -2.20 -4.88 -5.78
CA VAL A 35 -0.92 -4.21 -6.03
C VAL A 35 -1.14 -2.86 -6.71
N THR A 36 -1.95 -2.79 -7.77
CA THR A 36 -2.20 -1.51 -8.46
C THR A 36 -2.88 -0.49 -7.55
N THR A 37 -3.84 -0.93 -6.74
CA THR A 37 -4.53 -0.08 -5.76
C THR A 37 -3.56 0.45 -4.70
N LEU A 38 -2.61 -0.37 -4.25
CA LEU A 38 -1.55 0.06 -3.33
C LEU A 38 -0.68 1.16 -3.95
N PHE A 39 -0.29 1.00 -5.23
CA PHE A 39 0.45 2.03 -5.95
C PHE A 39 -0.35 3.34 -6.11
N LEU A 40 -1.64 3.27 -6.44
CA LEU A 40 -2.51 4.44 -6.50
C LEU A 40 -2.60 5.16 -5.14
N GLY A 41 -2.70 4.40 -4.05
CA GLY A 41 -2.64 4.94 -2.69
C GLY A 41 -1.30 5.65 -2.42
N GLY A 42 -0.18 5.06 -2.84
CA GLY A 42 1.14 5.68 -2.74
C GLY A 42 1.27 7.00 -3.52
N ILE A 43 0.67 7.08 -4.71
CA ILE A 43 0.61 8.33 -5.49
C ILE A 43 -0.24 9.38 -4.76
N GLY A 44 -1.35 8.98 -4.16
CA GLY A 44 -2.19 9.85 -3.35
C GLY A 44 -1.43 10.47 -2.18
N VAL A 45 -0.71 9.64 -1.41
CA VAL A 45 0.15 10.10 -0.30
C VAL A 45 1.21 11.07 -0.79
N MET A 46 1.87 10.75 -1.91
CA MET A 46 2.86 11.65 -2.52
C MET A 46 2.25 13.01 -2.85
N ASN A 47 1.05 13.06 -3.43
CA ASN A 47 0.39 14.31 -3.80
C ASN A 47 0.03 15.15 -2.57
N VAL A 48 -0.54 14.52 -1.54
CA VAL A 48 -0.85 15.19 -0.26
C VAL A 48 0.43 15.79 0.34
N MET A 49 1.53 15.03 0.33
CA MET A 49 2.81 15.53 0.86
C MET A 49 3.37 16.69 0.02
N LEU A 50 3.23 16.66 -1.31
CA LEU A 50 3.65 17.78 -2.17
C LEU A 50 2.85 19.07 -1.89
N VAL A 51 1.56 18.95 -1.58
CA VAL A 51 0.74 20.09 -1.16
C VAL A 51 1.19 20.59 0.20
N ALA A 52 1.41 19.71 1.18
CA ALA A 52 1.91 20.08 2.51
C ALA A 52 3.26 20.81 2.46
N VAL A 53 4.17 20.38 1.58
CA VAL A 53 5.46 21.07 1.35
C VAL A 53 5.25 22.47 0.80
N ARG A 54 4.29 22.66 -0.12
CA ARG A 54 3.97 23.97 -0.69
C ARG A 54 3.41 24.91 0.36
N GLU A 55 2.47 24.46 1.19
CA GLU A 55 1.90 25.25 2.28
C GLU A 55 2.96 25.66 3.31
N ARG A 56 3.90 24.75 3.64
CA ARG A 56 4.98 25.00 4.59
C ARG A 56 6.26 25.57 3.95
N THR A 57 6.23 26.04 2.70
CA THR A 57 7.43 26.51 1.97
C THR A 57 8.16 27.62 2.73
N ARG A 58 7.43 28.59 3.28
CA ARG A 58 7.99 29.73 4.04
C ARG A 58 8.67 29.27 5.33
N GLU A 59 8.05 28.37 6.08
CA GLU A 59 8.63 27.80 7.30
C GLU A 59 9.93 27.03 7.01
N ILE A 60 9.94 26.25 5.92
CA ILE A 60 11.12 25.53 5.44
C ILE A 60 12.23 26.51 5.03
N GLY A 61 11.86 27.61 4.36
CA GLY A 61 12.77 28.69 3.97
C GLY A 61 13.42 29.37 5.17
N VAL A 62 12.64 29.73 6.19
CA VAL A 62 13.13 30.32 7.44
C VAL A 62 14.07 29.36 8.16
N ARG A 63 13.71 28.07 8.29
CA ARG A 63 14.60 27.05 8.89
C ARG A 63 15.94 26.94 8.15
N LYS A 64 15.93 26.98 6.81
CA LYS A 64 17.17 26.96 6.02
C LYS A 64 17.99 28.24 6.18
N ALA A 65 17.36 29.41 6.26
CA ALA A 65 18.05 30.69 6.46
C ALA A 65 18.76 30.75 7.82
N VAL A 66 18.22 30.10 8.84
CA VAL A 66 18.82 30.00 10.19
C VAL A 66 19.87 28.86 10.28
N GLY A 67 20.13 28.12 9.19
CA GLY A 67 21.22 27.15 9.10
C GLY A 67 20.80 25.67 9.10
N ALA A 68 19.50 25.35 8.94
CA ALA A 68 19.08 23.96 8.79
C ALA A 68 19.67 23.32 7.52
N THR A 69 20.35 22.18 7.67
CA THR A 69 20.93 21.48 6.52
C THR A 69 19.86 20.84 5.65
N ARG A 70 20.13 20.75 4.34
CA ARG A 70 19.27 20.06 3.36
C ARG A 70 18.93 18.62 3.78
N ARG A 71 19.88 17.93 4.43
CA ARG A 71 19.72 16.56 4.93
C ARG A 71 18.75 16.47 6.12
N ALA A 72 18.78 17.44 7.02
CA ALA A 72 17.86 17.47 8.16
C ALA A 72 16.40 17.59 7.70
N ILE A 73 16.15 18.46 6.72
CA ILE A 73 14.81 18.66 6.15
C ILE A 73 14.36 17.41 5.40
N LEU A 74 15.25 16.83 4.57
CA LEU A 74 14.96 15.59 3.85
C LEU A 74 14.58 14.47 4.83
N GLY A 75 15.35 14.28 5.90
CA GLY A 75 15.08 13.28 6.92
C GLY A 75 13.74 13.50 7.63
N GLN A 76 13.42 14.74 8.00
CA GLN A 76 12.15 15.07 8.66
C GLN A 76 10.95 14.67 7.79
N PHE A 77 10.91 15.11 6.53
CA PHE A 77 9.79 14.82 5.61
C PHE A 77 9.72 13.34 5.24
N PHE A 78 10.88 12.67 5.12
CA PHE A 78 10.93 11.24 4.87
C PHE A 78 10.29 10.45 6.03
N VAL A 79 10.67 10.76 7.28
CA VAL A 79 10.11 10.11 8.47
C VAL A 79 8.63 10.46 8.65
N GLU A 80 8.22 11.72 8.41
CA GLU A 80 6.80 12.12 8.44
C GLU A 80 5.97 11.28 7.46
N THR A 81 6.47 11.11 6.23
CA THR A 81 5.79 10.28 5.23
C THR A 81 5.75 8.80 5.64
N LEU A 82 6.86 8.25 6.13
CA LEU A 82 6.91 6.86 6.59
C LEU A 82 5.91 6.60 7.72
N ILE A 83 5.86 7.48 8.72
CA ILE A 83 4.91 7.36 9.84
C ILE A 83 3.47 7.34 9.31
N VAL A 84 3.12 8.25 8.40
CA VAL A 84 1.78 8.31 7.81
C VAL A 84 1.43 7.02 7.04
N VAL A 85 2.36 6.50 6.23
CA VAL A 85 2.13 5.26 5.47
C VAL A 85 2.04 4.03 6.37
N PHE A 86 2.92 3.91 7.37
CA PHE A 86 2.87 2.78 8.31
C PHE A 86 1.64 2.82 9.21
N LEU A 87 1.22 4.01 9.66
CA LEU A 87 0.03 4.16 10.49
C LEU A 87 -1.23 3.82 9.69
N SER A 88 -1.38 4.37 8.49
CA SER A 88 -2.51 4.08 7.60
C SER A 88 -2.52 2.62 7.14
N GLY A 89 -1.37 2.06 6.77
CA GLY A 89 -1.23 0.66 6.38
C GLY A 89 -1.52 -0.31 7.53
N GLY A 90 -1.07 0.01 8.75
CA GLY A 90 -1.38 -0.77 9.95
C GLY A 90 -2.87 -0.77 10.28
N VAL A 91 -3.52 0.40 10.22
CA VAL A 91 -4.97 0.53 10.39
C VAL A 91 -5.71 -0.24 9.29
N GLY A 92 -5.30 -0.10 8.02
CA GLY A 92 -5.90 -0.82 6.90
C GLY A 92 -5.77 -2.34 7.04
N MET A 93 -4.61 -2.84 7.49
CA MET A 93 -4.38 -4.26 7.74
C MET A 93 -5.25 -4.76 8.90
N GLY A 94 -5.38 -3.99 9.98
CA GLY A 94 -6.27 -4.30 11.09
C GLY A 94 -7.75 -4.39 10.67
N ILE A 95 -8.22 -3.43 9.87
CA ILE A 95 -9.58 -3.44 9.30
C ILE A 95 -9.76 -4.65 8.38
N GLY A 96 -8.77 -4.95 7.51
CA GLY A 96 -8.82 -6.10 6.61
C GLY A 96 -8.95 -7.43 7.35
N TYR A 97 -8.13 -7.66 8.38
CA TYR A 97 -8.24 -8.85 9.21
C TYR A 97 -9.54 -8.90 10.03
N GLY A 98 -9.96 -7.76 10.59
CA GLY A 98 -11.22 -7.65 11.31
C GLY A 98 -12.42 -8.00 10.43
N PHE A 99 -12.42 -7.51 9.18
CA PHE A 99 -13.46 -7.81 8.21
C PHE A 99 -13.48 -9.29 7.82
N CYS A 100 -12.31 -9.91 7.62
CA CYS A 100 -12.20 -11.34 7.35
C CYS A 100 -12.74 -12.17 8.53
N ALA A 101 -12.40 -11.81 9.77
CA ALA A 101 -12.89 -12.49 10.96
C ALA A 101 -14.41 -12.36 11.13
N LEU A 102 -14.96 -11.17 10.85
CA LEU A 102 -16.41 -10.92 10.91
C LEU A 102 -17.17 -11.77 9.89
N VAL A 103 -16.69 -11.79 8.64
CA VAL A 103 -17.31 -12.59 7.57
C VAL A 103 -17.29 -14.08 7.90
N ASN A 104 -16.18 -14.59 8.46
CA ASN A 104 -16.06 -16.00 8.85
C ASN A 104 -17.02 -16.41 9.99
N ASN A 105 -17.38 -15.49 10.88
CA ASN A 105 -18.31 -15.77 11.98
C ASN A 105 -19.79 -15.71 11.54
N ILE A 106 -20.11 -14.94 10.49
CA ILE A 106 -21.50 -14.71 10.06
C ILE A 106 -21.91 -15.66 8.92
N ILE A 107 -20.98 -16.02 8.03
CA ILE A 107 -21.27 -16.83 6.84
C ILE A 107 -20.59 -18.19 7.00
N PRO A 108 -21.35 -19.32 7.07
CA PRO A 108 -20.76 -20.65 7.06
C PRO A 108 -20.12 -20.90 5.69
N MET A 109 -18.82 -20.68 5.58
CA MET A 109 -18.07 -20.87 4.33
C MET A 109 -17.80 -22.37 4.08
N PRO A 110 -17.92 -22.85 2.83
CA PRO A 110 -17.49 -24.19 2.44
C PRO A 110 -15.99 -24.41 2.72
N PRO A 111 -15.54 -25.64 3.03
CA PRO A 111 -14.14 -25.95 3.34
C PRO A 111 -13.14 -25.62 2.21
N PHE A 112 -13.60 -25.37 0.98
CA PHE A 112 -12.78 -24.85 -0.12
C PHE A 112 -12.32 -23.39 0.08
N PHE A 113 -13.07 -22.58 0.83
CA PHE A 113 -12.69 -21.22 1.24
C PHE A 113 -12.04 -21.17 2.64
N ALA A 114 -11.95 -22.32 3.33
CA ALA A 114 -11.25 -22.49 4.59
C ALA A 114 -9.72 -22.46 4.37
N GLY A 115 -9.25 -21.30 3.97
CA GLY A 115 -7.88 -21.00 3.58
C GLY A 115 -7.63 -19.49 3.43
N LEU A 116 -8.67 -18.66 3.63
CA LEU A 116 -8.55 -17.21 3.84
C LEU A 116 -7.96 -16.88 5.23
N LEU A 117 -7.25 -17.82 5.85
CA LEU A 117 -6.49 -17.56 7.06
C LEU A 117 -5.23 -16.81 6.65
N ALA A 118 -5.01 -15.71 7.35
CA ALA A 118 -3.84 -14.87 7.32
C ALA A 118 -2.57 -15.71 7.56
N ASP A 119 -2.05 -16.35 6.51
CA ASP A 119 -0.72 -16.95 6.60
C ASP A 119 0.28 -15.82 6.89
N TRP A 120 1.17 -16.04 7.86
CA TRP A 120 2.25 -15.13 8.21
C TRP A 120 3.05 -14.71 6.96
N LYS A 121 3.17 -15.62 5.99
CA LYS A 121 3.80 -15.36 4.69
C LYS A 121 3.11 -14.23 3.91
N THR A 122 1.78 -14.23 3.86
CA THR A 122 1.01 -13.20 3.15
C THR A 122 1.11 -11.86 3.87
N GLY A 123 1.06 -11.87 5.21
CA GLY A 123 1.26 -10.66 6.02
C GLY A 123 2.63 -10.02 5.77
N LEU A 124 3.69 -10.84 5.80
CA LEU A 124 5.06 -10.39 5.52
C LEU A 124 5.20 -9.84 4.09
N MET A 125 4.60 -10.51 3.10
CA MET A 125 4.61 -10.05 1.71
C MET A 125 3.94 -8.67 1.55
N VAL A 126 2.78 -8.47 2.19
CA VAL A 126 2.06 -7.19 2.18
C VAL A 126 2.86 -6.10 2.89
N SER A 127 3.49 -6.40 4.04
CA SER A 127 4.33 -5.43 4.75
C SER A 127 5.55 -5.00 3.92
N VAL A 128 6.19 -5.93 3.19
CA VAL A 128 7.31 -5.62 2.30
C VAL A 128 6.84 -4.75 1.12
N LEU A 129 5.70 -5.09 0.50
CA LEU A 129 5.10 -4.29 -0.56
C LEU A 129 4.76 -2.87 -0.08
N LEU A 130 4.11 -2.75 1.08
CA LEU A 130 3.79 -1.47 1.69
C LEU A 130 5.06 -0.65 1.96
N GLY A 131 6.09 -1.26 2.53
CA GLY A 131 7.38 -0.62 2.76
C GLY A 131 8.04 -0.12 1.48
N SER A 132 7.98 -0.91 0.40
CA SER A 132 8.52 -0.49 -0.90
C SER A 132 7.79 0.74 -1.45
N VAL A 133 6.45 0.76 -1.38
CA VAL A 133 5.64 1.91 -1.80
C VAL A 133 5.89 3.12 -0.89
N ALA A 134 6.04 2.93 0.42
CA ALA A 134 6.34 3.99 1.37
C ALA A 134 7.64 4.72 1.03
N ILE A 135 8.71 3.97 0.72
CA ILE A 135 10.00 4.54 0.35
C ILE A 135 9.89 5.33 -0.96
N LEU A 136 9.23 4.76 -1.98
CA LEU A 136 9.05 5.40 -3.28
C LEU A 136 8.26 6.71 -3.15
N SER A 137 7.15 6.67 -2.41
CA SER A 137 6.29 7.84 -2.18
C SER A 137 6.93 8.91 -1.29
N ALA A 138 7.83 8.54 -0.37
CA ALA A 138 8.51 9.48 0.54
C ALA A 138 9.70 10.19 -0.11
N MET A 139 10.42 9.51 -1.01
CA MET A 139 11.67 10.03 -1.59
C MET A 139 11.43 11.32 -2.39
N TYR A 140 10.44 11.33 -3.28
CA TYR A 140 10.17 12.45 -4.17
C TYR A 140 9.79 13.76 -3.43
N PRO A 141 8.78 13.78 -2.53
CA PRO A 141 8.41 15.00 -1.83
C PRO A 141 9.50 15.47 -0.86
N ALA A 142 10.22 14.55 -0.20
CA ALA A 142 11.31 14.91 0.70
C ALA A 142 12.45 15.61 -0.05
N GLN A 143 12.80 15.14 -1.25
CA GLN A 143 13.77 15.82 -2.12
C GLN A 143 13.28 17.20 -2.54
N ARG A 144 11.98 17.33 -2.85
CA ARG A 144 11.40 18.61 -3.25
C ARG A 144 11.40 19.64 -2.11
N ALA A 145 11.05 19.24 -0.89
CA ALA A 145 11.13 20.08 0.31
C ALA A 145 12.57 20.54 0.58
N ALA A 146 13.51 19.60 0.45
CA ALA A 146 14.93 19.85 0.64
C ALA A 146 15.48 20.84 -0.41
N ALA A 147 14.92 20.88 -1.62
CA ALA A 147 15.33 21.75 -2.73
C ALA A 147 14.76 23.19 -2.68
N VAL A 148 13.86 23.52 -1.75
CA VAL A 148 13.30 24.90 -1.64
C VAL A 148 14.41 25.94 -1.41
N ASP A 149 14.48 26.99 -2.23
CA ASP A 149 15.46 28.06 -2.02
C ASP A 149 14.99 29.07 -0.94
N PRO A 150 15.81 29.37 0.08
CA PRO A 150 15.41 30.24 1.18
C PRO A 150 15.13 31.68 0.75
N ILE A 151 15.85 32.18 -0.27
CA ILE A 151 15.65 33.53 -0.82
C ILE A 151 14.29 33.63 -1.52
N GLU A 152 13.95 32.62 -2.33
CA GLU A 152 12.69 32.58 -3.07
C GLU A 152 11.49 32.36 -2.15
N ALA A 153 11.65 31.51 -1.13
CA ALA A 153 10.64 31.24 -0.10
C ALA A 153 10.27 32.49 0.73
N LEU A 154 11.20 33.43 0.94
CA LEU A 154 10.95 34.68 1.65
C LEU A 154 10.43 35.80 0.73
N ARG A 155 10.77 35.77 -0.57
CA ARG A 155 10.34 36.78 -1.54
C ARG A 155 8.87 36.65 -1.94
N TYR A 156 8.26 35.48 -1.76
CA TYR A 156 6.89 35.19 -2.20
C TYR A 156 5.80 36.12 -1.59
N GLU A 157 6.08 36.83 -0.49
CA GLU A 157 5.16 37.83 0.11
C GLU A 157 5.56 39.30 -0.10
N ALA A 158 6.83 39.63 -0.40
CA ALA A 158 7.25 41.04 -0.44
C ALA A 158 6.80 41.81 -1.70
N GLY A 159 6.18 41.12 -2.66
CA GLY A 159 5.74 41.68 -3.95
C GLY A 159 4.31 41.31 -4.35
N GLY A 160 3.48 40.91 -3.39
CA GLY A 160 2.03 40.71 -3.57
C GLY A 160 1.24 41.79 -2.85
#